data_AF-A0A2R7QEC9-F1
#
_entry.id   AF-A0A2R7QEC9-F1
#
_cell.length_a   1.000
_cell.length_b   1.000
_cell.length_c   1.000
_cell.angle_alpha   90.00
_cell.angle_beta   90.00
_cell.angle_gamma   90.00
#
_symmetry.space_group_name_H-M   'P 1'
#
loop_
_entity.id
_entity.type
_entity.pdbx_description
1 polymer ?
#
loop_
_entity_poly.entity_id
_entity_poly.type
_entity_poly.pdbx_seq_one_letter_code
_entity_poly.pdbx_strand_id
1 'polypeptide(L)'
;MEEVAYLALDNAPVPYNEVIYFVDMQGGNVGKFELFKDYLNVEEACVPSPIEVTFGCVEFRWVDNLPVEQQVRDYIILIRQLGATPIFLPASADLPQNGYELVQYPQKQDAVSQYLTTTNAQQVQEAWNALSFLGISVPAPVTVTVRMPDGSTATYVWSPETKKFSLVKGSVRDSAGNRVPETPADVAGGVGTSLEYDFTSNPEDLWAFLDRMNMLGIPVTGPNTGRMVCSSQVTGERVTVTCTSQ
;
A
#
# COMPACT_ATOMS: atom_id res chain seq x y z
N MET A 1 -2.04 -19.43 10.97
CA MET A 1 -0.71 -19.22 10.36
C MET A 1 -0.12 -20.53 9.90
N GLU A 2 -0.13 -21.59 10.71
CA GLU A 2 0.33 -22.92 10.27
C GLU A 2 -0.41 -23.46 9.04
N GLU A 3 -1.74 -23.32 8.96
CA GLU A 3 -2.50 -23.69 7.75
C GLU A 3 -2.03 -22.93 6.50
N VAL A 4 -1.64 -21.66 6.65
CA VAL A 4 -1.11 -20.84 5.55
C VAL A 4 0.29 -21.34 5.13
N ALA A 5 1.09 -21.80 6.09
CA ALA A 5 2.38 -22.43 5.83
C ALA A 5 2.24 -23.73 5.01
N TYR A 6 1.26 -24.58 5.35
CA TYR A 6 0.93 -25.76 4.54
C TYR A 6 0.46 -25.37 3.12
N LEU A 7 -0.41 -24.37 2.99
CA LEU A 7 -0.85 -23.88 1.68
C LEU A 7 0.30 -23.31 0.82
N ALA A 8 1.28 -22.65 1.45
CA ALA A 8 2.46 -22.17 0.74
C ALA A 8 3.31 -23.34 0.22
N LEU A 9 3.51 -24.36 1.07
CA LEU A 9 4.28 -25.56 0.74
C LEU A 9 3.64 -26.38 -0.39
N ASP A 10 2.31 -26.38 -0.50
CA ASP A 10 1.58 -27.09 -1.57
C ASP A 10 1.95 -26.59 -2.95
N ASN A 11 2.17 -25.28 -3.07
CA ASN A 11 2.53 -24.63 -4.33
C ASN A 11 4.04 -24.64 -4.62
N ALA A 12 4.86 -25.13 -3.68
CA ALA A 12 6.32 -25.17 -3.83
C ALA A 12 6.77 -26.35 -4.71
N PRO A 13 7.86 -26.17 -5.50
CA PRO A 13 8.47 -27.26 -6.27
C PRO A 13 9.05 -28.33 -5.33
N VAL A 14 9.46 -29.47 -5.89
CA VAL A 14 10.18 -30.51 -5.13
C VAL A 14 11.58 -30.68 -5.75
N PRO A 15 12.66 -30.69 -4.95
CA PRO A 15 12.71 -30.52 -3.50
C PRO A 15 12.57 -29.04 -3.10
N TYR A 16 12.09 -28.82 -1.87
CA TYR A 16 11.95 -27.48 -1.30
C TYR A 16 12.28 -27.50 0.20
N ASN A 17 13.14 -26.58 0.61
CA ASN A 17 13.46 -26.34 2.00
C ASN A 17 13.67 -24.83 2.17
N GLU A 18 12.80 -24.18 2.94
CA GLU A 18 12.89 -22.74 3.20
C GLU A 18 12.32 -22.38 4.58
N VAL A 19 12.92 -21.38 5.21
CA VAL A 19 12.39 -20.77 6.44
C VAL A 19 11.60 -19.51 6.06
N ILE A 20 10.31 -19.49 6.37
CA ILE A 20 9.39 -18.41 5.98
C ILE A 20 8.77 -17.76 7.22
N TYR A 21 8.58 -16.44 7.15
CA TYR A 21 7.82 -15.67 8.12
C TYR A 21 6.42 -15.36 7.57
N PHE A 22 5.38 -15.67 8.34
CA PHE A 22 4.02 -15.21 8.08
C PHE A 22 3.68 -14.12 9.07
N VAL A 23 3.20 -12.98 8.56
CA VAL A 23 2.84 -11.81 9.37
C VAL A 23 1.36 -11.49 9.18
N ASP A 24 0.62 -11.52 10.28
CA ASP A 24 -0.73 -10.99 10.36
C ASP A 24 -0.66 -9.52 10.80
N MET A 25 -0.77 -8.61 9.84
CA MET A 25 -0.71 -7.17 10.10
C MET A 25 -1.92 -6.67 10.93
N GLN A 26 -3.07 -7.35 10.86
CA GLN A 26 -4.28 -6.95 11.58
C GLN A 26 -4.21 -7.40 13.04
N GLY A 27 -3.96 -8.70 13.29
CA GLY A 27 -3.84 -9.26 14.63
C GLY A 27 -2.49 -8.96 15.30
N GLY A 28 -1.45 -8.61 14.54
CA GLY A 28 -0.09 -8.37 15.02
C GLY A 28 0.66 -9.64 15.40
N ASN A 29 0.21 -10.78 14.89
CA ASN A 29 0.86 -12.06 15.12
C ASN A 29 1.91 -12.31 14.05
N VAL A 30 2.98 -12.98 14.45
CA VAL A 30 4.02 -13.46 13.54
C VAL A 30 4.34 -14.91 13.86
N GLY A 31 4.48 -15.71 12.81
CA GLY A 31 4.95 -17.08 12.90
C GLY A 31 6.13 -17.28 11.97
N LYS A 32 7.11 -18.06 12.43
CA LYS A 32 8.28 -18.48 11.64
C LYS A 32 8.15 -19.98 11.44
N PHE A 33 8.27 -20.43 10.21
CA PHE A 33 8.09 -21.84 9.88
C PHE A 33 9.23 -22.32 9.00
N GLU A 34 9.75 -23.51 9.29
CA GLU A 34 10.59 -24.25 8.36
C GLU A 34 9.67 -25.13 7.50
N LEU A 35 9.67 -24.90 6.20
CA LEU A 35 8.87 -25.65 5.24
C LEU A 35 9.77 -26.62 4.50
N PHE A 36 9.42 -27.89 4.51
CA PHE A 36 10.18 -28.95 3.88
C PHE A 36 9.27 -29.82 3.00
N LYS A 37 9.64 -30.00 1.74
CA LYS A 37 8.95 -30.87 0.78
C LYS A 37 9.95 -31.63 -0.06
N ASP A 38 9.88 -32.96 -0.02
CA ASP A 38 10.81 -33.84 -0.73
C ASP A 38 10.13 -35.17 -1.09
N TYR A 39 10.82 -36.03 -1.84
CA TYR A 39 10.38 -37.38 -2.17
C TYR A 39 10.85 -38.38 -1.09
N LEU A 40 9.93 -39.21 -0.62
CA LEU A 40 10.25 -40.41 0.16
C LEU A 40 10.88 -41.45 -0.78
N ASN A 41 12.21 -41.41 -0.97
CA ASN A 41 13.14 -42.50 -1.34
C ASN A 41 14.32 -41.96 -2.17
N VAL A 42 15.54 -42.12 -1.65
CA VAL A 42 16.78 -41.55 -2.23
C VAL A 42 17.56 -42.54 -3.11
N GLU A 43 17.07 -43.78 -3.26
CA GLU A 43 17.90 -44.85 -3.84
C GLU A 43 17.77 -45.05 -5.36
N GLU A 44 16.69 -44.61 -6.01
CA GLU A 44 16.60 -44.64 -7.47
C GLU A 44 15.96 -43.36 -7.99
N ALA A 45 16.62 -42.74 -8.97
CA ALA A 45 16.29 -41.41 -9.46
C ALA A 45 14.81 -41.31 -9.87
N CYS A 46 14.05 -40.47 -9.15
CA CYS A 46 12.74 -39.97 -9.58
C CYS A 46 12.91 -39.08 -10.83
N VAL A 47 13.31 -39.68 -11.95
CA VAL A 47 13.32 -39.01 -13.26
C VAL A 47 11.95 -39.27 -13.88
N PRO A 48 11.14 -38.23 -14.17
CA PRO A 48 9.89 -38.42 -14.90
C PRO A 48 10.20 -38.95 -16.30
N SER A 49 10.01 -40.26 -16.51
CA SER A 49 10.01 -40.88 -17.83
C SER A 49 8.66 -40.60 -18.50
N PRO A 50 8.63 -40.20 -19.79
CA PRO A 50 7.37 -39.93 -20.50
C PRO A 50 6.55 -41.20 -20.82
N ILE A 51 7.02 -42.40 -20.46
CA ILE A 51 6.48 -43.67 -20.97
C ILE A 51 6.06 -44.67 -19.88
N GLU A 52 6.45 -44.49 -18.61
CA GLU A 52 6.08 -45.45 -17.55
C GLU A 52 5.47 -44.75 -16.33
N VAL A 53 4.35 -45.30 -15.85
CA VAL A 53 3.68 -44.86 -14.62
C VAL A 53 4.57 -45.27 -13.45
N THR A 54 5.46 -44.39 -13.01
CA THR A 54 6.31 -44.60 -11.84
C THR A 54 5.48 -44.59 -10.56
N PHE A 55 5.06 -45.77 -10.12
CA PHE A 55 4.60 -45.98 -8.74
C PHE A 55 5.83 -45.92 -7.82
N GLY A 56 6.06 -44.81 -7.12
CA GLY A 56 7.14 -44.79 -6.11
C GLY A 56 7.49 -43.45 -5.48
N CYS A 57 7.25 -42.31 -6.13
CA CYS A 57 7.66 -41.01 -5.58
C CYS A 57 6.50 -40.43 -4.74
N VAL A 58 6.39 -40.84 -3.48
CA VAL A 58 5.45 -40.23 -2.54
C VAL A 58 6.08 -38.93 -2.03
N GLU A 59 5.44 -37.80 -2.32
CA GLU A 59 5.83 -36.53 -1.72
C GLU A 59 5.51 -36.55 -0.23
N PHE A 60 6.48 -36.16 0.59
CA PHE A 60 6.21 -35.81 1.98
C PHE A 60 6.38 -34.33 2.20
N ARG A 61 5.58 -33.80 3.12
CA ARG A 61 5.52 -32.40 3.49
C ARG A 61 5.69 -32.32 4.99
N TRP A 62 6.50 -31.38 5.43
CA TRP A 62 6.69 -31.09 6.84
C TRP A 62 6.75 -29.58 7.04
N VAL A 63 6.02 -29.11 8.04
CA VAL A 63 6.02 -27.74 8.51
C VAL A 63 6.43 -27.78 9.97
N ASP A 64 7.55 -27.16 10.32
CA ASP A 64 7.97 -26.98 11.70
C ASP A 64 7.78 -25.53 12.15
N ASN A 65 7.30 -25.34 13.38
CA ASN A 65 7.05 -24.02 13.94
C ASN A 65 8.26 -23.59 14.78
N LEU A 66 8.93 -22.54 14.32
CA LEU A 66 10.15 -22.03 14.94
C LEU A 66 9.87 -20.80 15.81
N PRO A 67 10.68 -20.57 16.86
CA PRO A 67 10.57 -19.34 17.64
C PRO A 67 10.90 -18.13 16.77
N VAL A 68 10.06 -17.10 16.85
CA VAL A 68 10.29 -15.82 16.16
C VAL A 68 11.26 -14.95 16.96
N GLU A 69 12.28 -14.43 16.27
CA GLU A 69 13.28 -13.53 16.81
C GLU A 69 12.66 -12.23 17.35
N GLN A 70 13.25 -11.69 18.43
CA GLN A 70 12.75 -10.47 19.06
C GLN A 70 12.76 -9.29 18.09
N GLN A 71 13.79 -9.19 17.24
CA GLN A 71 13.93 -8.13 16.24
C GLN A 71 12.77 -8.13 15.23
N VAL A 72 12.26 -9.30 14.86
CA VAL A 72 11.11 -9.44 13.96
C VAL A 72 9.84 -8.97 14.65
N ARG A 73 9.66 -9.32 15.94
CA ARG A 73 8.52 -8.85 16.74
C ARG A 73 8.54 -7.33 16.90
N ASP A 74 9.70 -6.76 17.22
CA ASP A 74 9.88 -5.32 17.40
C ASP A 74 9.61 -4.56 16.10
N TYR A 75 10.08 -5.09 14.96
CA TYR A 75 9.77 -4.55 13.64
C TYR A 75 8.26 -4.53 13.37
N ILE A 76 7.56 -5.64 13.67
CA ILE A 76 6.11 -5.75 13.44
C ILE A 76 5.31 -4.81 14.36
N ILE A 77 5.77 -4.61 15.59
CA ILE A 77 5.18 -3.62 16.49
C ILE A 77 5.36 -2.22 15.92
N LEU A 78 6.56 -1.88 15.46
CA LEU A 78 6.87 -0.57 14.87
C LEU A 78 5.98 -0.28 13.65
N ILE A 79 5.91 -1.19 12.67
CA ILE A 79 5.09 -0.97 11.46
C ILE A 79 3.60 -0.83 11.80
N ARG A 80 3.10 -1.57 12.80
CA ARG A 80 1.71 -1.43 13.26
C ARG A 80 1.47 -0.09 13.93
N GLN A 81 2.38 0.38 14.79
CA GLN A 81 2.27 1.68 15.44
C GLN A 81 2.25 2.82 14.40
N LEU A 82 3.15 2.74 13.43
CA LEU A 82 3.26 3.70 12.32
C LEU A 82 2.04 3.67 11.38
N GLY A 83 1.46 2.49 11.14
CA GLY A 83 0.26 2.37 10.31
C GLY A 83 -1.04 2.73 11.04
N ALA A 84 -1.11 2.57 12.36
CA ALA A 84 -2.33 2.77 13.14
C ALA A 84 -2.59 4.23 13.52
N THR A 85 -1.54 5.04 13.67
CA THR A 85 -1.67 6.43 14.14
C THR A 85 -1.29 7.40 13.05
N PRO A 86 -2.21 8.26 12.60
CA PRO A 86 -1.87 9.31 11.65
C PRO A 86 -0.81 10.26 12.22
N ILE A 87 0.18 10.59 11.40
CA ILE A 87 1.18 11.61 11.72
C ILE A 87 0.59 12.97 11.35
N PHE A 88 0.43 13.84 12.34
CA PHE A 88 -0.10 15.18 12.13
C PHE A 88 1.01 16.10 11.62
N LEU A 89 0.80 16.67 10.43
CA LEU A 89 1.72 17.66 9.89
C LEU A 89 1.50 19.00 10.60
N PRO A 90 2.57 19.70 11.02
CA PRO A 90 2.42 21.03 11.57
C PRO A 90 1.98 22.02 10.48
N ALA A 91 1.19 23.02 10.86
CA ALA A 91 0.88 24.14 9.99
C ALA A 91 2.15 24.97 9.74
N SER A 92 2.77 24.79 8.57
CA SER A 92 3.94 25.54 8.14
C SER A 92 3.87 25.92 6.66
N ALA A 93 4.50 27.03 6.28
CA ALA A 93 4.52 27.49 4.89
C ALA A 93 5.21 26.50 3.93
N ASP A 94 6.07 25.62 4.44
CA ASP A 94 6.81 24.64 3.64
C ASP A 94 6.03 23.32 3.45
N LEU A 95 5.10 23.00 4.35
CA LEU A 95 4.27 21.81 4.29
C LEU A 95 2.90 22.09 3.66
N PRO A 96 2.22 21.07 3.09
CA PRO A 96 0.88 21.25 2.53
C PRO A 96 -0.13 21.55 3.65
N GLN A 97 -1.01 22.50 3.40
CA GLN A 97 -2.11 22.82 4.32
C GLN A 97 -3.33 21.92 4.12
N ASN A 98 -3.48 21.34 2.92
CA ASN A 98 -4.59 20.48 2.52
C ASN A 98 -4.17 19.45 1.45
N GLY A 99 -5.04 18.48 1.19
CA GLY A 99 -4.78 17.41 0.21
C GLY A 99 -4.61 17.92 -1.22
N TYR A 100 -5.25 19.03 -1.59
CA TYR A 100 -5.16 19.62 -2.92
C TYR A 100 -3.78 20.24 -3.17
N GLU A 101 -3.23 21.00 -2.22
CA GLU A 101 -1.86 21.53 -2.28
C GLU A 101 -0.83 20.41 -2.41
N LEU A 102 -1.01 19.32 -1.66
CA LEU A 102 -0.10 18.17 -1.70
C LEU A 102 -0.05 17.55 -3.11
N VAL A 103 -1.20 17.40 -3.77
CA VAL A 103 -1.27 16.84 -5.12
C VAL A 103 -0.81 17.86 -6.18
N GLN A 104 -1.08 19.14 -5.98
CA GLN A 104 -0.77 20.21 -6.92
C GLN A 104 0.73 20.50 -7.01
N TYR A 105 1.45 20.41 -5.88
CA TYR A 105 2.81 20.92 -5.74
C TYR A 105 3.80 19.79 -5.38
N PRO A 106 4.60 19.29 -6.33
CA PRO A 106 5.60 18.25 -6.07
C PRO A 106 6.57 18.59 -4.93
N GLN A 107 6.96 19.86 -4.79
CA GLN A 107 7.82 20.31 -3.71
C GLN A 107 7.21 20.12 -2.31
N LYS A 108 5.87 20.13 -2.20
CA LYS A 108 5.18 19.84 -0.94
C LYS A 108 5.23 18.35 -0.61
N GLN A 109 5.17 17.47 -1.62
CA GLN A 109 5.35 16.03 -1.44
C GLN A 109 6.78 15.72 -0.96
N ASP A 110 7.77 16.38 -1.55
CA ASP A 110 9.17 16.27 -1.12
C ASP A 110 9.36 16.77 0.32
N ALA A 111 8.73 17.89 0.70
CA ALA A 111 8.77 18.42 2.05
C ALA A 111 8.16 17.44 3.08
N VAL A 112 7.03 16.81 2.76
CA VAL A 112 6.45 15.77 3.62
C VAL A 112 7.36 14.54 3.70
N SER A 113 7.92 14.08 2.58
CA SER A 113 8.90 12.99 2.58
C SER A 113 10.09 13.30 3.49
N GLN A 114 10.64 14.51 3.40
CA GLN A 114 11.75 14.95 4.26
C GLN A 114 11.34 14.99 5.73
N TYR A 115 10.18 15.55 6.05
CA TYR A 115 9.65 15.61 7.41
C TYR A 115 9.46 14.22 8.04
N LEU A 116 8.89 13.27 7.28
CA LEU A 116 8.75 11.88 7.72
C LEU A 116 10.10 11.20 7.88
N THR A 117 11.05 11.52 7.01
CA THR A 117 12.40 10.97 7.09
C THR A 117 13.12 11.45 8.35
N THR A 118 13.04 12.74 8.69
CA THR A 118 13.68 13.26 9.91
C THR A 118 13.05 12.73 11.19
N THR A 119 11.75 12.42 11.17
CA THR A 119 11.01 12.06 12.38
C THR A 119 10.96 10.55 12.63
N ASN A 120 10.94 9.73 11.58
CA ASN A 120 10.64 8.29 11.69
C ASN A 120 11.62 7.37 10.94
N ALA A 121 12.36 7.86 9.94
CA ALA A 121 13.17 6.97 9.09
C ALA A 121 14.28 6.26 9.84
N GLN A 122 14.89 6.88 10.85
CA GLN A 122 15.97 6.24 11.59
C GLN A 122 15.51 4.95 12.27
N GLN A 123 14.38 4.99 12.97
CA GLN A 123 13.81 3.81 13.64
C GLN A 123 13.42 2.73 12.63
N VAL A 124 12.81 3.14 11.51
CA VAL A 124 12.44 2.21 10.43
C VAL A 124 13.68 1.58 9.79
N GLN A 125 14.75 2.36 9.58
CA GLN A 125 16.00 1.88 8.99
C GLN A 125 16.76 0.95 9.93
N GLU A 126 16.82 1.26 11.23
CA GLU A 126 17.46 0.40 12.23
C GLU A 126 16.75 -0.96 12.32
N ALA A 127 15.41 -0.94 12.35
CA ALA A 127 14.61 -2.14 12.36
C ALA A 127 14.76 -2.94 11.04
N TRP A 128 14.83 -2.26 9.90
CA TRP A 128 15.14 -2.89 8.60
C TRP A 128 16.53 -3.54 8.58
N ASN A 129 17.56 -2.85 9.07
CA ASN A 129 18.94 -3.36 9.11
C ASN A 129 19.04 -4.61 10.00
N ALA A 130 18.31 -4.64 11.12
CA ALA A 130 18.25 -5.81 12.00
C ALA A 130 17.65 -7.03 11.29
N LEU A 131 16.59 -6.85 10.50
CA LEU A 131 16.01 -7.93 9.70
C LEU A 131 16.96 -8.41 8.59
N SER A 132 17.55 -7.46 7.87
CA SER A 132 18.49 -7.76 6.78
C SER A 132 19.72 -8.53 7.27
N PHE A 133 20.26 -8.18 8.45
CA PHE A 133 21.36 -8.91 9.08
C PHE A 133 21.02 -10.37 9.38
N LEU A 134 19.76 -10.65 9.71
CA LEU A 134 19.26 -12.02 9.95
C LEU A 134 18.93 -12.77 8.64
N GLY A 135 19.16 -12.17 7.47
CA GLY A 135 18.80 -12.74 6.18
C GLY A 135 17.29 -12.78 5.94
N ILE A 136 16.50 -12.01 6.69
CA ILE A 136 15.04 -12.04 6.63
C ILE A 136 14.57 -11.03 5.57
N SER A 137 13.89 -11.52 4.54
CA SER A 137 13.16 -10.67 3.60
C SER A 137 12.03 -9.94 4.32
N VAL A 138 11.95 -8.62 4.16
CA VAL A 138 11.04 -7.81 4.96
C VAL A 138 9.58 -8.11 4.60
N PRO A 139 8.74 -8.42 5.60
CA PRO A 139 7.43 -9.03 5.35
C PRO A 139 6.38 -8.08 4.79
N ALA A 140 6.53 -6.76 4.94
CA ALA A 140 5.59 -5.77 4.42
C ALA A 140 6.24 -4.40 4.24
N PRO A 141 5.78 -3.57 3.28
CA PRO A 141 6.19 -2.18 3.19
C PRO A 141 5.71 -1.37 4.40
N VAL A 142 6.54 -0.44 4.90
CA VAL A 142 6.15 0.44 6.00
C VAL A 142 5.32 1.59 5.47
N THR A 143 4.03 1.59 5.79
CA THR A 143 3.09 2.64 5.40
C THR A 143 2.76 3.55 6.58
N VAL A 144 2.72 4.86 6.34
CA VAL A 144 2.27 5.87 7.31
C VAL A 144 1.14 6.69 6.69
N THR A 145 0.13 6.99 7.49
CA THR A 145 -0.90 7.97 7.10
C THR A 145 -0.50 9.32 7.67
N VAL A 146 -0.44 10.36 6.85
CA VAL A 146 -0.28 11.73 7.29
C VAL A 146 -1.63 12.42 7.33
N ARG A 147 -1.83 13.30 8.31
CA ARG A 147 -2.99 14.18 8.41
C ARG A 147 -2.53 15.64 8.32
N MET A 148 -3.08 16.35 7.36
CA MET A 148 -2.80 17.76 7.09
C MET A 148 -3.60 18.68 8.03
N PRO A 149 -3.23 19.96 8.17
CA PRO A 149 -3.89 20.90 9.07
C PRO A 149 -5.40 21.06 8.87
N ASP A 150 -5.88 21.01 7.64
CA ASP A 150 -7.31 21.05 7.29
C ASP A 150 -8.07 19.76 7.63
N GLY A 151 -7.36 18.70 8.01
CA GLY A 151 -7.90 17.38 8.29
C GLY A 151 -7.84 16.40 7.12
N SER A 152 -7.41 16.83 5.92
CA SER A 152 -7.11 15.96 4.78
C SER A 152 -6.08 14.89 5.16
N THR A 153 -6.08 13.77 4.44
CA THR A 153 -5.14 12.67 4.70
C THR A 153 -4.44 12.19 3.45
N ALA A 154 -3.27 11.59 3.61
CA ALA A 154 -2.52 10.94 2.54
C ALA A 154 -1.70 9.78 3.08
N THR A 155 -1.43 8.76 2.28
CA THR A 155 -0.62 7.62 2.68
C THR A 155 0.75 7.70 2.03
N TYR A 156 1.80 7.47 2.82
CA TYR A 156 3.17 7.38 2.35
C TYR A 156 3.74 5.99 2.63
N VAL A 157 4.62 5.52 1.76
CA VAL A 157 5.33 4.26 1.89
C VAL A 157 6.83 4.49 1.95
N TRP A 158 7.49 3.86 2.92
CA TRP A 158 8.93 3.87 3.07
C TRP A 158 9.61 2.98 2.02
N SER A 159 10.61 3.52 1.33
CA SER A 159 11.54 2.73 0.52
C SER A 159 12.86 2.55 1.27
N PRO A 160 13.28 1.31 1.56
CA PRO A 160 14.56 1.02 2.21
C PRO A 160 15.76 1.31 1.30
N GLU A 161 15.56 1.27 -0.02
CA GLU A 161 16.61 1.52 -1.02
C GLU A 161 16.95 3.01 -1.09
N THR A 162 15.93 3.85 -1.26
CA THR A 162 16.12 5.30 -1.39
C THR A 162 16.16 6.00 -0.03
N LYS A 163 15.82 5.28 1.04
CA LYS A 163 15.68 5.80 2.41
C LYS A 163 14.77 7.02 2.46
N LYS A 164 13.63 6.93 1.78
CA LYS A 164 12.64 8.02 1.67
C LYS A 164 11.24 7.48 1.75
N PHE A 165 10.34 8.31 2.26
CA PHE A 165 8.91 8.10 2.12
C PHE A 165 8.44 8.61 0.76
N SER A 166 7.55 7.87 0.11
CA SER A 166 6.95 8.26 -1.15
C SER A 166 5.44 8.25 -1.04
N LEU A 167 4.78 9.23 -1.65
CA LEU A 167 3.32 9.32 -1.66
C LEU A 167 2.74 8.11 -2.40
N VAL A 168 1.81 7.41 -1.77
CA VAL A 168 1.03 6.35 -2.43
C VAL A 168 0.01 7.03 -3.35
N LYS A 169 0.12 6.79 -4.65
CA LYS A 169 -0.78 7.39 -5.66
C LYS A 169 -2.24 7.07 -5.38
N GLY A 170 -3.09 8.09 -5.50
CA GLY A 170 -4.53 7.98 -5.29
C GLY A 170 -4.94 7.77 -3.84
N SER A 171 -4.02 7.88 -2.88
CA SER A 171 -4.30 7.77 -1.44
C SER A 171 -4.82 9.05 -0.81
N VAL A 172 -4.62 10.20 -1.46
CA VAL A 172 -5.00 11.50 -0.90
C VAL A 172 -6.52 11.60 -0.76
N ARG A 173 -6.96 12.03 0.42
CA ARG A 173 -8.35 12.33 0.74
C ARG A 173 -8.46 13.76 1.26
N ASP A 174 -9.51 14.46 0.88
CA ASP A 174 -9.83 15.76 1.47
C ASP A 174 -10.37 15.58 2.91
N SER A 175 -10.71 16.69 3.56
CA SER A 175 -11.17 16.65 4.94
C SER A 175 -12.56 16.02 5.11
N ALA A 176 -13.38 16.02 4.06
CA ALA A 176 -14.67 15.34 3.99
C ALA A 176 -14.55 13.84 3.61
N GLY A 177 -13.34 13.38 3.26
CA GLY A 177 -13.06 12.00 2.90
C GLY A 177 -13.22 11.69 1.41
N ASN A 178 -13.46 12.70 0.56
CA ASN A 178 -13.47 12.50 -0.89
C ASN A 178 -12.05 12.29 -1.42
N ARG A 179 -11.93 11.61 -2.57
CA ARG A 179 -10.64 11.38 -3.23
C ARG A 179 -10.12 12.64 -3.91
N VAL A 180 -8.92 13.10 -3.57
CA VAL A 180 -8.31 14.21 -4.32
C VAL A 180 -7.72 13.66 -5.63
N PRO A 181 -8.19 14.12 -6.81
CA PRO A 181 -7.77 13.54 -8.09
C PRO A 181 -6.39 14.01 -8.54
N GLU A 182 -5.50 13.07 -8.84
CA GLU A 182 -4.14 13.32 -9.33
C GLU A 182 -4.08 13.50 -10.85
N THR A 183 -4.96 12.82 -11.58
CA THR A 183 -5.07 12.87 -13.04
C THR A 183 -6.51 13.07 -13.49
N PRO A 184 -6.77 13.45 -14.76
CA PRO A 184 -8.13 13.57 -15.26
C PRO A 184 -8.96 12.28 -15.11
N ALA A 185 -8.34 11.11 -15.30
CA ALA A 185 -9.02 9.83 -15.18
C ALA A 185 -9.46 9.52 -13.72
N ASP A 186 -8.72 10.03 -12.72
CA ASP A 186 -9.05 9.81 -11.31
C ASP A 186 -10.34 10.49 -10.88
N VAL A 187 -10.74 11.57 -11.56
CA VAL A 187 -11.92 12.39 -11.25
C VAL A 187 -13.21 11.59 -11.36
N ALA A 188 -13.29 10.64 -12.30
CA ALA A 188 -14.44 9.76 -12.45
C ALA A 188 -14.26 8.40 -11.77
N GLY A 189 -13.13 8.17 -11.08
CA GLY A 189 -12.76 6.86 -10.52
C GLY A 189 -12.17 5.87 -11.53
N GLY A 190 -11.78 6.32 -12.73
CA GLY A 190 -11.31 5.47 -13.82
C GLY A 190 -11.98 5.78 -15.16
N VAL A 191 -11.73 4.93 -16.15
CA VAL A 191 -12.31 5.03 -17.49
C VAL A 191 -13.65 4.28 -17.53
N GLY A 192 -14.71 4.94 -18.00
CA GLY A 192 -16.06 4.39 -18.08
C GLY A 192 -16.80 4.32 -16.75
N THR A 193 -16.34 5.08 -15.75
CA THR A 193 -16.88 5.06 -14.39
C THR A 193 -17.49 6.42 -14.02
N SER A 194 -18.19 6.46 -12.89
CA SER A 194 -18.73 7.67 -12.29
C SER A 194 -18.38 7.71 -10.81
N LEU A 195 -18.06 8.88 -10.29
CA LEU A 195 -17.74 9.12 -8.89
C LEU A 195 -18.55 10.32 -8.38
N GLU A 196 -19.09 10.18 -7.17
CA GLU A 196 -19.77 11.26 -6.45
C GLU A 196 -18.82 11.84 -5.39
N TYR A 197 -18.84 13.16 -5.28
CA TYR A 197 -18.14 13.94 -4.28
C TYR A 197 -19.16 14.71 -3.44
N ASP A 198 -19.09 14.55 -2.12
CA ASP A 198 -19.96 15.25 -1.19
C ASP A 198 -19.13 16.27 -0.39
N PHE A 199 -19.40 17.55 -0.64
CA PHE A 199 -18.81 18.71 0.03
C PHE A 199 -19.80 19.39 0.98
N THR A 200 -20.97 18.80 1.23
CA THR A 200 -21.99 19.42 2.10
C THR A 200 -21.50 19.61 3.53
N SER A 201 -20.59 18.75 4.00
CA SER A 201 -19.97 18.87 5.32
C SER A 201 -18.76 19.81 5.36
N ASN A 202 -18.11 20.06 4.22
CA ASN A 202 -17.00 21.01 4.13
C ASN A 202 -17.00 21.79 2.80
N PRO A 203 -17.65 22.97 2.75
CA PRO A 203 -17.68 23.81 1.56
C PRO A 203 -16.34 24.40 1.13
N GLU A 204 -15.32 24.42 1.99
CA GLU A 204 -13.98 24.91 1.61
C GLU A 204 -13.30 23.94 0.63
N ASP A 205 -13.50 22.63 0.83
CA ASP A 205 -12.99 21.58 -0.06
C ASP A 205 -13.59 21.69 -1.46
N LEU A 206 -14.84 22.17 -1.58
CA LEU A 206 -15.48 22.40 -2.89
C LEU A 206 -14.67 23.40 -3.74
N TRP A 207 -14.19 24.50 -3.15
CA TRP A 207 -13.45 25.50 -3.90
C TRP A 207 -12.09 24.98 -4.35
N ALA A 208 -11.39 24.25 -3.48
CA ALA A 208 -10.13 23.58 -3.83
C ALA A 208 -10.33 22.50 -4.90
N PHE A 209 -11.45 21.77 -4.84
CA PHE A 209 -11.86 20.82 -5.86
C PHE A 209 -12.12 21.49 -7.22
N LEU A 210 -12.86 22.59 -7.25
CA LEU A 210 -13.15 23.34 -8.48
C LEU A 210 -11.87 23.91 -9.12
N ASP A 211 -10.95 24.45 -8.31
CA ASP A 211 -9.64 24.89 -8.81
C ASP A 211 -8.86 23.71 -9.41
N ARG A 212 -8.87 22.56 -8.73
CA ARG A 212 -8.25 21.34 -9.24
C ARG A 212 -8.86 20.87 -10.56
N MET A 213 -10.19 20.96 -10.73
CA MET A 213 -10.85 20.60 -11.98
C MET A 213 -10.41 21.51 -13.12
N ASN A 214 -10.32 22.82 -12.85
CA ASN A 214 -9.82 23.80 -13.80
C ASN A 214 -8.37 23.50 -14.22
N MET A 215 -7.49 23.16 -13.27
CA MET A 215 -6.11 22.76 -13.58
C MET A 215 -6.01 21.47 -14.41
N LEU A 216 -6.93 20.53 -14.20
CA LEU A 216 -7.01 19.29 -14.98
C LEU A 216 -7.72 19.47 -16.33
N GLY A 217 -8.22 20.67 -16.62
CA GLY A 217 -8.97 20.97 -17.85
C GLY A 217 -10.34 20.29 -17.91
N ILE A 218 -10.93 19.97 -16.76
CA ILE A 218 -12.23 19.29 -16.66
C ILE A 218 -13.34 20.32 -16.49
N PRO A 219 -14.30 20.39 -17.43
CA PRO A 219 -15.43 21.29 -17.29
C PRO A 219 -16.36 20.83 -16.16
N VAL A 220 -16.73 21.78 -15.30
CA VAL A 220 -17.75 21.60 -14.26
C VAL A 220 -18.97 22.44 -14.64
N THR A 221 -20.15 21.83 -14.59
CA THR A 221 -21.43 22.46 -14.96
C THR A 221 -22.48 22.28 -13.86
N GLY A 222 -23.49 23.14 -13.84
CA GLY A 222 -24.62 23.04 -12.89
C GLY A 222 -24.53 24.03 -11.72
N PRO A 223 -25.54 24.04 -10.83
CA PRO A 223 -25.58 24.92 -9.67
C PRO A 223 -24.67 24.36 -8.56
N ASN A 224 -23.72 25.14 -8.02
CA ASN A 224 -22.79 24.71 -6.96
C ASN A 224 -23.50 24.39 -5.63
N THR A 225 -24.11 23.21 -5.55
CA THR A 225 -24.94 22.71 -4.44
C THR A 225 -24.15 21.98 -3.36
N GLY A 226 -22.85 21.75 -3.58
CA GLY A 226 -21.99 20.99 -2.69
C GLY A 226 -21.96 19.48 -2.98
N ARG A 227 -22.71 18.98 -3.97
CA ARG A 227 -22.59 17.61 -4.48
C ARG A 227 -22.21 17.62 -5.94
N MET A 228 -21.15 16.89 -6.28
CA MET A 228 -20.63 16.80 -7.65
C MET A 228 -20.63 15.35 -8.09
N VAL A 229 -21.19 15.08 -9.26
CA VAL A 229 -21.06 13.78 -9.93
C VAL A 229 -20.19 13.94 -11.15
N CYS A 230 -19.07 13.25 -11.16
CA CYS A 230 -18.13 13.25 -12.27
C CYS A 230 -18.14 11.91 -12.98
N SER A 231 -18.25 11.92 -14.30
CA SER A 231 -18.27 10.71 -15.12
C SER A 231 -17.26 10.78 -16.26
N SER A 232 -16.74 9.62 -16.64
CA SER A 232 -15.86 9.48 -17.80
C SER A 232 -16.55 8.70 -18.92
N GLN A 233 -16.43 9.20 -20.14
CA GLN A 233 -16.94 8.57 -21.34
C GLN A 233 -15.82 8.36 -22.35
N VAL A 234 -15.85 7.22 -23.04
CA VAL A 234 -14.92 6.91 -24.13
C VAL A 234 -15.65 7.15 -25.45
N THR A 235 -15.17 8.11 -26.23
CA THR A 235 -15.70 8.40 -27.57
C THR A 235 -14.57 8.21 -28.58
N GLY A 236 -14.60 7.08 -29.29
CA GLY A 236 -13.46 6.66 -30.13
C GLY A 236 -12.24 6.34 -29.27
N GLU A 237 -11.10 7.00 -29.57
CA GLU A 237 -9.85 6.85 -28.81
C GLU A 237 -9.68 7.91 -27.69
N ARG A 238 -10.69 8.75 -27.45
CA ARG A 238 -10.61 9.83 -26.46
C ARG A 238 -11.45 9.52 -25.22
N VAL A 239 -10.84 9.71 -24.05
CA VAL A 239 -11.55 9.73 -22.77
C VAL A 239 -11.91 11.19 -22.45
N THR A 240 -13.20 11.46 -22.26
CA THR A 240 -13.70 12.77 -21.82
C THR A 240 -14.26 12.64 -20.42
N VAL A 241 -13.92 13.59 -19.55
CA VAL A 241 -14.42 13.64 -18.18
C VAL A 241 -15.24 14.91 -18.01
N THR A 242 -16.41 14.78 -17.39
CA THR A 242 -17.32 15.89 -17.12
C THR A 242 -17.86 15.77 -15.71
N CYS A 243 -17.97 16.90 -15.01
CA CYS A 243 -18.59 16.98 -13.70
C CYS A 243 -19.87 17.81 -13.75
N THR A 244 -20.90 17.34 -13.06
CA THR A 244 -22.18 18.02 -12.93
C THR A 244 -22.54 18.15 -11.46
N SER A 245 -22.84 19.37 -11.03
CA SER A 245 -23.35 19.62 -9.69
C SER A 245 -24.83 19.25 -9.62
N GLN A 246 -25.25 18.58 -8.55
CA GLN A 246 -26.63 18.11 -8.34
C GLN A 246 -27.39 18.90 -7.29
#